data_AF-A0A6V7L9M3-F1
#
_entry.id   AF-A0A6V7L9M3-F1
#
_cell.length_a   1.000
_cell.length_b   1.000
_cell.length_c   1.000
_cell.angle_alpha   90.00
_cell.angle_beta   90.00
_cell.angle_gamma   90.00
#
_symmetry.space_group_name_H-M   'P 1'
#
loop_
_entity.id
_entity.type
_entity.pdbx_description
1 polymer ?
#
loop_
_entity_poly.entity_id
_entity_poly.type
_entity_poly.pdbx_seq_one_letter_code
_entity_poly.pdbx_strand_id
1 'polypeptide(L)' 'ATDKHGITTLLAAIWEGHTNCVKTLLEKGANPDGLTPDGVSYLDAAEKDEIKNLLRANAVH' A
#
# COMPACT_ATOMS: atom_id res chain seq x y z
N ALA A 1 3.20 -11.89 -2.70
CA ALA A 1 4.11 -12.59 -1.77
C ALA A 1 4.66 -11.56 -0.79
N THR A 2 4.65 -11.85 0.50
CA THR A 2 5.29 -11.04 1.54
C THR A 2 6.74 -11.50 1.72
N ASP A 3 7.67 -10.58 2.01
CA ASP A 3 9.03 -10.96 2.40
C ASP A 3 9.03 -11.57 3.82
N LYS A 4 10.17 -12.09 4.28
CA LYS A 4 10.40 -12.68 5.62
C LYS A 4 9.96 -11.79 6.80
N HIS A 5 9.73 -10.51 6.56
CA HIS A 5 9.26 -9.52 7.54
C HIS A 5 7.75 -9.23 7.43
N GLY A 6 6.99 -9.94 6.58
CA GLY A 6 5.58 -9.62 6.33
C GLY A 6 5.36 -8.41 5.44
N ILE A 7 6.42 -7.81 4.90
CA ILE A 7 6.35 -6.61 4.05
C ILE A 7 5.95 -7.03 2.64
N THR A 8 4.87 -6.45 2.12
CA THR A 8 4.49 -6.59 0.71
C THR A 8 5.23 -5.57 -0.13
N THR A 9 5.34 -5.85 -1.44
CA THR A 9 5.89 -4.88 -2.41
C THR A 9 5.10 -3.57 -2.42
N LEU A 10 3.78 -3.63 -2.18
CA LEU A 10 2.93 -2.44 -2.05
C LEU A 10 3.29 -1.62 -0.82
N LEU A 11 3.47 -2.27 0.35
CA LEU A 11 3.87 -1.58 1.57
C LEU A 11 5.22 -0.88 1.43
N ALA A 12 6.21 -1.52 0.83
CA ALA A 12 7.50 -0.89 0.59
C ALA A 12 7.35 0.38 -0.27
N ALA A 13 6.54 0.32 -1.34
CA ALA A 13 6.27 1.50 -2.17
C ALA A 13 5.52 2.62 -1.41
N ILE A 14 4.66 2.27 -0.46
CA ILE A 14 3.94 3.22 0.40
C ILE A 14 4.91 3.94 1.34
N TRP A 15 5.76 3.20 2.06
CA TRP A 15 6.74 3.76 3.01
C TRP A 15 7.79 4.62 2.32
N GLU A 16 8.28 4.20 1.16
CA GLU A 16 9.22 5.00 0.36
C GLU A 16 8.53 6.20 -0.32
N GLY A 17 7.19 6.29 -0.27
CA GLY A 17 6.42 7.38 -0.86
C GLY A 17 6.43 7.38 -2.40
N HIS A 18 6.59 6.20 -3.02
CA HIS A 18 6.67 5.99 -4.46
C HIS A 18 5.27 5.88 -5.09
N THR A 19 4.58 7.02 -5.26
CA THR A 19 3.20 7.08 -5.79
C THR A 19 3.03 6.29 -7.10
N ASN A 20 3.97 6.41 -8.04
CA ASN A 20 3.89 5.70 -9.34
C ASN A 20 3.95 4.18 -9.15
N CYS A 21 4.81 3.69 -8.25
CA CYS A 21 4.90 2.26 -7.95
C CYS A 21 3.62 1.77 -7.27
N VAL A 22 3.09 2.52 -6.30
CA VAL A 22 1.80 2.22 -5.66
C VAL A 22 0.70 2.07 -6.71
N LYS A 23 0.58 3.05 -7.61
CA LYS A 23 -0.42 3.02 -8.69
C LYS A 23 -0.27 1.76 -9.57
N THR A 24 0.93 1.48 -10.07
CA THR A 24 1.17 0.30 -10.91
C THR A 24 0.90 -1.00 -10.17
N LEU A 25 1.23 -1.09 -8.88
CA LEU A 25 0.97 -2.29 -8.08
C LEU A 25 -0.54 -2.50 -7.88
N LEU A 26 -1.30 -1.44 -7.60
CA LEU A 26 -2.76 -1.50 -7.50
C LEU A 26 -3.40 -1.91 -8.85
N GLU A 27 -2.94 -1.35 -9.96
CA GLU A 27 -3.37 -1.74 -11.32
C GLU A 27 -3.07 -3.21 -11.63
N LYS A 28 -2.03 -3.80 -11.02
CA LYS A 28 -1.69 -5.22 -11.13
C LYS A 28 -2.51 -6.11 -10.19
N GLY A 29 -3.46 -5.55 -9.44
CA GLY A 29 -4.30 -6.28 -8.50
C GLY A 29 -3.66 -6.47 -7.12
N ALA A 30 -2.70 -5.63 -6.74
CA ALA A 30 -2.23 -5.61 -5.36
C ALA A 30 -3.37 -5.20 -4.42
N ASN A 31 -3.46 -5.86 -3.27
CA ASN A 31 -4.49 -5.56 -2.28
C ASN A 31 -4.20 -4.24 -1.56
N PRO A 32 -5.04 -3.19 -1.73
CA PRO A 32 -4.88 -1.92 -1.01
C PRO A 32 -5.23 -2.02 0.48
N ASP A 33 -6.06 -2.99 0.87
CA ASP A 33 -6.56 -3.17 2.25
C ASP A 33 -5.64 -4.04 3.10
N GLY A 34 -4.34 -3.95 2.85
CA GLY A 34 -3.33 -4.68 3.60
C GLY A 34 -2.95 -4.01 4.92
N LEU A 35 -2.32 -4.79 5.79
CA LEU A 35 -1.76 -4.34 7.07
C LEU A 35 -0.23 -4.37 7.02
N THR A 36 0.40 -3.46 7.75
CA THR A 36 1.83 -3.47 8.04
C THR A 36 2.17 -4.56 9.07
N PRO A 37 3.46 -4.91 9.24
CA PRO A 37 3.88 -5.83 10.30
C PRO A 37 3.48 -5.38 11.71
N ASP A 38 3.29 -4.08 11.92
CA ASP A 38 2.84 -3.49 13.19
C ASP A 38 1.31 -3.52 13.36
N GLY A 39 0.57 -4.07 12.39
CA GLY A 39 -0.89 -4.13 12.41
C GLY A 39 -1.59 -2.83 12.00
N VAL A 40 -0.85 -1.89 11.40
CA VAL A 40 -1.38 -0.60 10.91
C VAL A 40 -1.91 -0.78 9.49
N SER A 41 -2.99 -0.11 9.11
CA SER A 41 -3.48 -0.18 7.72
C SER A 41 -2.52 0.51 6.74
N TYR A 42 -2.46 0.05 5.50
CA TYR A 42 -1.70 0.73 4.44
C TYR A 42 -2.09 2.18 4.27
N LEU A 43 -3.37 2.50 4.51
CA LEU A 43 -3.89 3.85 4.46
C LEU A 43 -3.34 4.75 5.57
N ASP A 44 -3.21 4.22 6.78
CA ASP A 44 -2.66 4.93 7.94
C ASP A 44 -1.12 5.02 7.88
N ALA A 45 -0.47 4.01 7.29
CA ALA A 45 0.97 3.98 7.09
C ALA A 45 1.45 4.92 5.97
N ALA A 46 0.57 5.31 5.04
CA ALA A 46 0.90 6.25 3.98
C ALA A 46 1.03 7.67 4.54
N GLU A 47 2.17 8.33 4.34
CA GLU A 47 2.32 9.74 4.75
C GLU A 47 1.71 10.71 3.73
N LYS A 48 1.77 10.36 2.44
CA LYS A 48 1.30 11.21 1.34
C LYS A 48 -0.20 11.03 1.07
N ASP A 49 -0.92 12.15 0.98
CA ASP A 49 -2.35 12.15 0.65
C ASP A 49 -2.65 11.52 -0.72
N GLU A 50 -1.75 11.67 -1.68
CA GLU A 50 -1.89 11.08 -3.01
C GLU A 50 -1.91 9.53 -2.95
N ILE A 51 -1.04 8.94 -2.12
CA ILE A 51 -1.01 7.49 -1.89
C ILE A 51 -2.28 7.06 -1.14
N LYS A 52 -2.72 7.83 -0.14
CA LYS A 52 -3.98 7.55 0.58
C LYS A 52 -5.18 7.54 -0.37
N ASN A 53 -5.22 8.48 -1.30
CA ASN A 53 -6.28 8.57 -2.29
C ASN A 53 -6.27 7.38 -3.25
N LEU A 54 -5.08 6.94 -3.69
CA LEU A 54 -4.95 5.74 -4.51
C LEU A 54 -5.43 4.48 -3.77
N LEU A 55 -5.04 4.32 -2.50
CA LEU A 55 -5.48 3.19 -1.68
C LEU A 55 -7.00 3.21 -1.48
N ARG A 56 -7.58 4.35 -1.09
CA ARG A 56 -9.04 4.51 -0.94
C ARG A 56 -9.80 4.25 -2.23
N ALA A 57 -9.28 4.69 -3.37
CA ALA A 57 -9.94 4.51 -4.67
C ALA A 57 -9.97 3.04 -5.12
N ASN A 58 -9.05 2.22 -4.61
CA ASN A 58 -8.95 0.80 -4.97
C ASN A 58 -9.44 -0.13 -3.85
N ALA A 59 -9.65 0.38 -2.63
CA ALA A 59 -10.26 -0.35 -1.51
C ALA A 59 -11.71 -0.72 -1.85
N VAL A 60 -12.06 -1.99 -1.65
CA VAL A 60 -13.39 -2.51 -1.98
C VAL A 60 -14.35 -2.20 -0.82
N HIS A 61 -15.49 -1.58 -1.12
CA HIS A 61 -16.61 -1.40 -0.17
C HIS A 61 -17.31 -2.73 0.14
#